data_AF-A8ZNW8-F1
#
_entry.id   AF-A8ZNW8-F1
#
_cell.length_a   1.000
_cell.length_b   1.000
_cell.length_c   1.000
_cell.angle_alpha   90.00
_cell.angle_beta   90.00
_cell.angle_gamma   90.00
#
_symmetry.space_group_name_H-M   'P 1'
#
loop_
_entity.id
_entity.type
_entity.pdbx_description
1 polymer ?
#
loop_
_entity_poly.entity_id
_entity_poly.type
_entity_poly.pdbx_seq_one_letter_code
_entity_poly.pdbx_strand_id
1 'polypeptide(L)'
;MSSASTGVLDRCPDITELPEKVMCRYVNEMQRTQIIRIVNIPQDFLERTVLPGDHLVFETYPDAELEVHTYEMASATLTAKII
;
A
#
# COMPACT_ATOMS: atom_id res chain seq x y z
N MET A 1 -59.29 9.27 -0.60
CA MET A 1 -59.32 7.80 -0.78
C MET A 1 -58.08 7.45 -1.59
N SER A 2 -57.02 7.02 -0.92
CA SER A 2 -56.55 5.61 -0.91
C SER A 2 -55.91 5.21 -2.25
N SER A 3 -54.66 4.79 -2.39
CA SER A 3 -53.61 4.39 -1.44
C SER A 3 -52.25 4.30 -2.16
N ALA A 4 -51.18 4.42 -1.36
CA ALA A 4 -49.91 3.65 -1.38
C ALA A 4 -49.06 3.62 -2.67
N SER A 5 -47.87 4.23 -2.67
CA SER A 5 -46.56 3.69 -2.22
C SER A 5 -45.69 3.48 -3.45
N THR A 6 -44.49 4.05 -3.54
CA THR A 6 -43.24 3.29 -3.31
C THR A 6 -42.09 4.30 -3.24
N GLY A 7 -41.20 4.08 -2.26
CA GLY A 7 -40.11 4.98 -1.92
C GLY A 7 -39.10 5.22 -3.03
N VAL A 8 -38.56 6.43 -3.06
CA VAL A 8 -37.29 6.71 -3.73
C VAL A 8 -36.23 6.53 -2.65
N LEU A 9 -35.66 5.32 -2.60
CA LEU A 9 -34.40 5.09 -1.92
C LEU A 9 -33.39 6.09 -2.49
N ASP A 10 -32.78 6.83 -1.57
CA ASP A 10 -31.63 7.69 -1.80
C ASP A 10 -30.64 6.94 -2.69
N ARG A 11 -30.32 7.49 -3.87
CA ARG A 11 -29.27 6.91 -4.69
C ARG A 11 -27.97 7.16 -3.92
N CYS A 12 -27.48 6.15 -3.21
CA CYS A 12 -26.05 6.10 -2.93
C CYS A 12 -25.33 6.29 -4.27
N PRO A 13 -24.32 7.18 -4.37
CA PRO A 13 -23.48 7.17 -5.54
C PRO A 13 -22.97 5.75 -5.66
N ASP A 14 -23.26 5.16 -6.82
CA ASP A 14 -22.67 3.93 -7.29
C ASP A 14 -21.20 3.97 -6.89
N ILE A 15 -20.73 2.91 -6.25
CA ILE A 15 -19.32 2.77 -5.86
C ILE A 15 -18.57 2.69 -7.18
N THR A 16 -18.23 3.85 -7.73
CA THR A 16 -17.59 4.01 -9.03
C THR A 16 -16.24 3.32 -8.90
N GLU A 17 -16.15 2.15 -9.51
CA GLU A 17 -14.93 1.43 -9.90
C GLU A 17 -13.72 1.79 -9.03
N LEU A 18 -13.51 1.06 -7.93
CA LEU A 18 -12.21 1.10 -7.26
C LEU A 18 -11.15 0.83 -8.36
N PRO A 19 -10.18 1.74 -8.55
CA PRO A 19 -9.22 1.59 -9.63
C PRO A 19 -8.54 0.23 -9.54
N GLU A 20 -8.31 -0.44 -10.66
CA GLU A 20 -7.64 -1.74 -10.61
C GLU A 20 -6.23 -1.59 -10.04
N LYS A 21 -5.82 -2.55 -9.20
CA LYS A 21 -4.46 -2.58 -8.67
C LYS A 21 -3.47 -2.79 -9.81
N VAL A 22 -2.37 -2.05 -9.75
CA VAL A 22 -1.25 -2.13 -10.69
C VAL A 22 -0.04 -2.79 -10.01
N MET A 23 0.76 -3.49 -10.81
CA MET A 23 2.02 -4.08 -10.37
C MET A 23 3.12 -3.01 -10.37
N CYS A 24 3.74 -2.79 -9.22
CA CYS A 24 4.79 -1.79 -9.00
C CYS A 24 6.11 -2.47 -8.62
N ARG A 25 7.23 -1.84 -9.01
CA ARG A 25 8.59 -2.25 -8.64
C ARG A 25 9.34 -1.07 -8.03
N TYR A 26 9.80 -1.24 -6.80
CA TYR A 26 10.68 -0.31 -6.10
C TYR A 26 12.09 -0.89 -6.01
N VAL A 27 13.13 -0.11 -6.27
CA VAL A 27 14.53 -0.54 -6.16
C VAL A 27 15.24 0.33 -5.14
N ASN A 28 15.86 -0.30 -4.15
CA ASN A 28 16.74 0.40 -3.23
C ASN A 28 18.16 0.45 -3.79
N GLU A 29 18.48 1.52 -4.51
CA GLU A 29 19.83 1.77 -5.04
C GLU A 29 20.81 2.30 -3.98
N MET A 30 20.32 2.60 -2.76
CA MET A 30 21.14 3.13 -1.68
C MET A 30 21.90 2.01 -0.95
N GLN A 31 23.06 2.34 -0.38
CA GLN A 31 23.82 1.45 0.50
C GLN A 31 23.24 1.37 1.93
N ARG A 32 21.95 1.65 2.09
CA ARG A 32 21.26 1.75 3.38
C ARG A 32 19.96 0.98 3.33
N THR A 33 19.60 0.31 4.42
CA THR A 33 18.31 -0.37 4.53
C THR A 33 17.18 0.67 4.54
N GLN A 34 16.16 0.40 3.75
CA GLN A 34 14.97 1.24 3.66
C GLN A 34 13.74 0.48 4.13
N ILE A 35 12.81 1.17 4.78
CA ILE A 35 11.46 0.67 5.02
C ILE A 35 10.52 1.47 4.15
N ILE A 36 9.77 0.77 3.31
CA ILE A 36 8.78 1.38 2.42
C ILE A 36 7.38 1.10 2.92
N ARG A 37 6.50 2.10 2.83
CA ARG A 37 5.14 2.09 3.37
C ARG A 37 4.15 2.68 2.39
N ILE A 38 2.96 2.11 2.29
CA ILE A 38 1.82 2.77 1.65
C ILE A 38 1.00 3.45 2.75
N VAL A 39 0.81 4.76 2.65
CA VAL A 39 0.28 5.58 3.76
C VAL A 39 -1.14 6.09 3.55
N ASN A 40 -1.55 6.25 2.30
CA ASN A 40 -2.79 6.93 1.93
C ASN A 40 -3.95 5.98 1.60
N ILE A 41 -3.72 4.66 1.58
CA ILE A 41 -4.75 3.64 1.33
C ILE A 41 -5.03 2.86 2.64
N PRO A 42 -6.12 3.16 3.38
CA PRO A 42 -6.36 2.61 4.72
C PRO A 42 -6.57 1.09 4.75
N GLN A 43 -7.03 0.50 3.64
CA GLN A 43 -7.34 -0.93 3.54
C GLN A 43 -6.18 -1.77 3.00
N ASP A 44 -5.14 -1.13 2.47
CA ASP A 44 -4.03 -1.80 1.77
C ASP A 44 -2.71 -1.43 2.45
N PHE A 45 -2.57 -1.89 3.70
CA PHE A 45 -1.37 -1.64 4.48
C PHE A 45 -0.21 -2.48 3.97
N LEU A 46 0.77 -1.81 3.36
CA LEU A 46 2.06 -2.37 3.01
C LEU A 46 3.13 -1.68 3.85
N GLU A 47 3.94 -2.48 4.55
CA GLU A 47 5.18 -2.03 5.20
C GLU A 47 6.22 -3.13 4.97
N ARG A 48 7.32 -2.79 4.29
CA ARG A 48 8.35 -3.77 3.90
C ARG A 48 9.75 -3.18 3.99
N THR A 49 10.69 -4.01 4.42
CA THR A 49 12.12 -3.68 4.44
C THR A 49 12.75 -4.03 3.09
N VAL A 50 13.48 -3.10 2.49
CA VAL A 50 14.23 -3.28 1.25
C VAL A 50 15.72 -3.10 1.55
N LEU A 51 16.51 -4.16 1.32
CA LEU A 51 17.95 -4.14 1.57
C LEU A 51 18.70 -3.35 0.51
N PRO A 52 19.93 -2.90 0.81
CA PRO A 52 20.80 -2.27 -0.18
C PRO A 52 20.97 -3.10 -1.46
N GLY A 53 20.69 -2.49 -2.61
CA GLY A 53 20.80 -3.13 -3.92
C GLY A 53 19.66 -4.10 -4.27
N ASP A 54 18.67 -4.25 -3.39
CA ASP A 54 17.52 -5.13 -3.61
C ASP A 54 16.31 -4.36 -4.15
N HIS A 55 15.25 -5.09 -4.51
CA HIS A 55 14.01 -4.54 -5.04
C HIS A 55 12.79 -5.19 -4.40
N LEU A 56 11.71 -4.42 -4.25
CA LEU A 56 10.41 -4.91 -3.87
C LEU A 56 9.47 -4.85 -5.07
N VAL A 57 8.75 -5.94 -5.30
CA VAL A 57 7.62 -5.99 -6.23
C VAL A 57 6.33 -6.13 -5.40
N PHE A 58 5.34 -5.28 -5.66
CA PHE A 58 4.09 -5.24 -4.92
C PHE A 58 2.95 -4.71 -5.79
N GLU A 59 1.71 -5.05 -5.43
CA GLU A 59 0.51 -4.53 -6.10
C GLU A 59 -0.11 -3.41 -5.26
N THR A 60 -0.52 -2.34 -5.91
CA THR A 60 -1.20 -1.22 -5.23
C THR A 60 -2.08 -0.41 -6.19
N TYR A 61 -2.85 0.53 -5.67
CA TYR A 61 -3.67 1.44 -6.48
C TYR A 61 -2.78 2.52 -7.13
N PRO A 62 -3.14 3.01 -8.34
CA PRO A 62 -2.35 4.04 -9.03
C PRO A 62 -2.17 5.35 -8.25
N ASP A 63 -3.08 5.65 -7.32
CA ASP A 63 -3.06 6.82 -6.45
C ASP A 63 -2.32 6.58 -5.13
N ALA A 64 -1.75 5.38 -4.91
CA ALA A 64 -1.03 5.07 -3.68
C ALA A 64 0.27 5.88 -3.54
N GLU A 65 0.49 6.41 -2.34
CA GLU A 65 1.68 7.16 -1.95
C GLU A 65 2.65 6.24 -1.21
N LEU A 66 3.88 6.17 -1.72
CA LEU A 66 4.96 5.39 -1.13
C LEU A 66 5.84 6.27 -0.24
N GLU A 67 5.79 6.05 1.06
CA GLU A 67 6.68 6.66 2.05
C GLU A 67 7.93 5.79 2.23
N VAL A 68 9.12 6.40 2.12
CA VAL A 68 10.41 5.70 2.22
C VAL A 68 11.20 6.23 3.41
N HIS A 69 11.36 5.38 4.43
CA HIS A 69 12.22 5.66 5.57
C HIS A 69 13.59 5.04 5.32
N THR A 70 14.61 5.89 5.17
CA THR A 70 16.01 5.42 5.05
C THR A 70 16.66 5.46 6.42
N TYR A 71 17.10 4.30 6.91
CA TYR A 71 17.86 4.23 8.15
C TYR A 71 19.33 4.46 7.85
N GLU A 72 20.04 5.17 8.73
CA GLU A 72 21.50 5.18 8.68
C GLU A 72 22.06 3.76 8.79
N MET A 73 23.31 3.59 8.34
CA MET A 73 24.00 2.30 8.42
C MET A 73 23.75 1.63 9.78
N ALA A 74 23.00 0.53 9.77
CA ALA A 74 22.89 -0.30 10.95
C ALA A 74 24.30 -0.79 11.28
N SER A 75 24.87 -0.31 12.39
CA SER A 75 26.20 -0.74 12.83
C SER A 75 26.25 -2.24 13.18
N ALA A 76 25.07 -2.85 13.38
CA ALA A 76 24.89 -4.28 13.53
C ALA A 76 23.57 -4.72 12.88
N THR A 77 23.63 -5.79 12.09
CA THR A 77 22.45 -6.48 11.53
C THR A 77 22.37 -7.87 12.16
N LEU A 78 21.35 -8.11 13.00
CA LEU A 78 21.10 -9.42 13.57
C LEU A 78 20.25 -10.25 12.59
N THR A 79 20.82 -11.34 12.10
CA THR A 79 20.09 -12.33 11.29
C THR A 79 19.99 -13.62 12.09
N ALA A 80 18.76 -14.10 12.34
CA ALA A 80 18.52 -15.36 13.02
C ALA A 80 17.84 -16.36 12.07
N LYS A 81 18.33 -17.59 12.06
CA LYS A 81 17.69 -18.72 11.36
C LYS A 81 16.75 -19.40 12.36
N ILE A 82 15.46 -19.48 12.03
CA ILE A 82 14.51 -20.28 12.79
C ILE A 82 14.71 -21.74 12.34
N ILE A 83 15.04 -22.62 13.29
CA ILE A 83 15.17 -24.07 13.11
C ILE A 83 14.13 -24.76 13.98
#